data_AF-A0A091BUT3-F1
#
_entry.id   AF-A0A091BUT3-F1
#
_cell.length_a   1.000
_cell.length_b   1.000
_cell.length_c   1.000
_cell.angle_alpha   90.00
_cell.angle_beta   90.00
_cell.angle_gamma   90.00
#
_symmetry.space_group_name_H-M   'P 1'
#
loop_
_entity.id
_entity.type
_entity.pdbx_description
1 polymer ?
#
loop_
_entity_poly.entity_id
_entity_poly.type
_entity_poly.pdbx_seq_one_letter_code
_entity_poly.pdbx_strand_id
1 'polypeptide(L)' 'MDGTYVLERFDEVKTLTIKDGTDQLETKKYDEKIDIDSVKVNVDKQIILIGDDMKTYQLDGNQLTLTEGDGSQDIYTKQ' A
#
# COMPACT_ATOMS: atom_id res chain seq x y z
N MET A 1 -10.82 2.18 6.54
CA MET A 1 -9.68 1.62 5.77
C MET A 1 -8.48 1.37 6.66
N ASP A 2 -8.54 1.84 7.90
CA ASP A 2 -7.48 1.79 8.88
C ASP A 2 -6.93 0.38 9.08
N GLY A 3 -5.60 0.30 9.12
CA GLY A 3 -4.89 -0.95 9.29
C GLY A 3 -3.45 -0.88 8.82
N THR A 4 -2.72 -1.92 9.17
CA THR A 4 -1.41 -2.23 8.58
C THR A 4 -1.60 -3.38 7.61
N TYR A 5 -1.17 -3.19 6.38
CA TYR A 5 -1.30 -4.15 5.29
C TYR A 5 0.10 -4.50 4.78
N VAL A 6 0.38 -5.80 4.63
CA VAL A 6 1.71 -6.29 4.28
C VAL A 6 1.64 -7.05 2.96
N LEU A 7 2.59 -6.76 2.07
CA LEU A 7 2.89 -7.53 0.86
C LEU A 7 4.30 -8.07 0.99
N GLU A 8 4.42 -9.40 1.01
CA GLU A 8 5.71 -10.09 1.03
C GLU A 8 6.04 -10.61 -0.38
N ARG A 9 7.21 -10.26 -0.87
CA ARG A 9 7.84 -10.80 -2.08
C ARG A 9 9.17 -11.44 -1.71
N PHE A 10 9.78 -12.13 -2.66
CA PHE A 10 11.00 -12.90 -2.41
C PHE A 10 12.17 -12.05 -1.84
N ASP A 11 12.32 -10.81 -2.31
CA ASP A 11 13.43 -9.90 -2.00
C ASP A 11 12.97 -8.58 -1.37
N GLU A 12 11.66 -8.41 -1.14
CA GLU A 12 11.05 -7.15 -0.74
C GLU A 12 9.85 -7.40 0.19
N VAL A 13 9.75 -6.62 1.26
CA VAL A 13 8.55 -6.52 2.09
C VAL A 13 8.05 -5.09 2.02
N LYS A 14 6.76 -4.93 1.70
CA LYS A 14 6.08 -3.65 1.73
C LYS A 14 5.07 -3.60 2.88
N THR A 15 5.15 -2.57 3.71
CA THR A 15 4.26 -2.32 4.84
C THR A 15 3.51 -1.02 4.63
N LEU A 16 2.22 -1.13 4.29
CA LEU A 16 1.32 -0.01 4.13
C LEU A 16 0.58 0.25 5.45
N THR A 17 0.81 1.40 6.06
CA THR A 17 0.06 1.86 7.22
C THR A 17 -0.95 2.90 6.77
N ILE A 18 -2.23 2.69 7.10
CA ILE A 18 -3.30 3.67 6.91
C ILE A 18 -3.91 3.91 8.27
N LYS A 19 -3.71 5.11 8.79
CA LYS A 19 -4.18 5.55 10.10
C LYS A 19 -4.04 7.05 10.17
N ASP A 20 -5.12 7.73 10.60
CA ASP A 20 -5.22 9.19 10.69
C ASP A 20 -3.89 9.91 10.98
N GLY A 21 -3.34 10.55 9.95
CA GLY A 21 -2.14 11.38 10.02
C GLY A 21 -0.79 10.64 9.94
N THR A 22 -0.79 9.32 9.73
CA THR A 22 0.42 8.46 9.66
C THR A 22 0.44 7.55 8.44
N ASP A 23 -0.29 7.93 7.40
CA ASP A 23 -0.39 7.16 6.17
C ASP A 23 0.97 7.11 5.45
N GLN A 24 1.58 5.92 5.38
CA GLN A 24 2.88 5.71 4.75
C GLN A 24 3.01 4.30 4.18
N LEU A 25 3.83 4.16 3.13
CA LEU A 25 4.28 2.89 2.61
C LEU A 25 5.78 2.76 2.91
N GLU A 26 6.14 1.75 3.70
CA GLU A 26 7.54 1.37 3.88
C GLU A 26 7.88 0.25 2.91
N THR A 27 8.99 0.39 2.20
CA THR A 27 9.53 -0.65 1.31
C THR A 27 10.89 -1.07 1.82
N LYS A 28 11.00 -2.35 2.22
CA LYS A 28 12.25 -2.93 2.70
C LYS A 28 12.73 -4.01 1.73
N LYS A 29 13.81 -3.72 1.01
CA LYS A 29 14.50 -4.69 0.16
C LYS A 29 15.63 -5.39 0.93
N TYR A 30 15.99 -6.60 0.50
CA TYR A 30 17.08 -7.35 1.11
C TYR A 30 18.42 -6.60 1.00
N ASP A 31 19.08 -6.36 2.15
CA ASP A 31 20.38 -5.67 2.27
C ASP A 31 20.40 -4.20 1.83
N GLU A 32 19.23 -3.58 1.66
CA GLU A 32 19.11 -2.15 1.33
C GLU A 32 18.51 -1.33 2.47
N LYS A 33 18.58 0.00 2.33
CA LYS A 33 17.88 0.92 3.24
C LYS A 33 16.37 0.81 3.04
N ILE A 34 15.62 1.04 4.12
CA ILE A 34 14.17 1.18 4.06
C ILE A 34 13.85 2.47 3.32
N ASP A 35 12.99 2.36 2.31
CA ASP A 35 12.40 3.49 1.61
C ASP A 35 11.00 3.78 2.17
N ILE A 36 10.62 5.06 2.22
CA ILE A 36 9.36 5.49 2.83
C ILE A 36 8.66 6.49 1.92
N ASP A 37 7.50 6.10 1.42
CA ASP A 37 6.62 6.95 0.62
C ASP A 37 5.45 7.48 1.45
N SER A 38 5.10 8.75 1.24
CA SER A 38 3.88 9.32 1.80
C SER A 38 2.65 8.72 1.14
N VAL A 39 1.62 8.43 1.93
CA VAL A 39 0.36 7.90 1.41
C VAL A 39 -0.78 8.89 1.65
N LYS A 40 -1.69 8.99 0.68
CA LYS A 40 -2.95 9.72 0.83
C LYS A 40 -4.09 8.86 0.32
N VAL A 41 -5.10 8.68 1.15
CA VAL A 41 -6.29 7.90 0.80
C VAL A 41 -7.45 8.83 0.48
N ASN A 42 -8.09 8.62 -0.66
CA ASN A 42 -9.38 9.22 -0.99
C ASN A 42 -10.45 8.12 -1.02
N VAL A 43 -11.17 7.98 0.09
CA VAL A 43 -12.17 6.93 0.26
C VAL A 43 -13.35 7.09 -0.70
N ASP A 44 -13.80 8.33 -0.93
CA ASP A 44 -14.94 8.63 -1.80
C ASP A 44 -14.69 8.23 -3.26
N LYS A 45 -13.43 8.32 -3.71
CA LYS A 45 -13.01 7.97 -5.06
C LYS A 45 -12.40 6.57 -5.17
N GLN A 46 -12.25 5.85 -4.06
CA GLN A 46 -11.53 4.58 -3.99
C GLN A 46 -10.11 4.64 -4.58
N ILE A 47 -9.38 5.70 -4.22
CA ILE A 47 -8.02 5.97 -4.70
C ILE A 47 -7.05 6.01 -3.52
N ILE A 48 -5.86 5.41 -3.71
CA ILE A 48 -4.66 5.67 -2.90
C ILE A 48 -3.64 6.39 -3.78
N LEU A 49 -3.05 7.47 -3.28
CA LEU A 49 -1.83 8.06 -3.83
C LEU A 49 -0.65 7.62 -2.95
N ILE A 50 0.37 7.03 -3.57
CA ILE A 50 1.62 6.65 -2.92
C ILE A 50 2.73 7.45 -3.60
N GLY A 51 3.35 8.38 -2.88
CA GLY A 51 4.12 9.45 -3.51
C GLY A 51 3.23 10.22 -4.51
N ASP A 52 3.62 10.20 -5.78
CA ASP A 52 2.84 10.78 -6.89
C ASP A 52 2.06 9.73 -7.70
N ASP A 53 2.17 8.44 -7.35
CA ASP A 53 1.53 7.34 -8.07
C ASP A 53 0.09 7.14 -7.60
N MET A 54 -0.86 7.28 -8.52
CA MET A 54 -2.27 7.04 -8.27
C MET A 54 -2.65 5.59 -8.53
N LYS A 55 -3.29 4.94 -7.55
CA LYS A 55 -3.76 3.56 -7.61
C LYS A 55 -5.24 3.52 -7.22
N THR A 56 -6.01 2.65 -7.86
CA THR A 56 -7.35 2.31 -7.34
C THR A 56 -7.23 1.19 -6.31
N TYR A 57 -8.14 1.10 -5.36
CA TYR A 57 -8.10 0.03 -4.38
C TYR A 57 -9.44 -0.68 -4.20
N GLN A 58 -9.35 -1.96 -3.82
CA GLN A 58 -10.47 -2.79 -3.40
C GLN A 58 -10.15 -3.47 -2.08
N LEU A 59 -11.16 -3.58 -1.22
CA LEU A 59 -11.08 -4.29 0.06
C LEU A 59 -11.97 -5.53 -0.02
N ASP A 60 -11.39 -6.70 0.24
CA ASP A 60 -12.11 -7.97 0.36
C ASP A 60 -11.65 -8.72 1.62
N GLY A 61 -12.48 -8.68 2.66
CA GLY A 61 -12.12 -9.21 3.98
C GLY A 61 -10.83 -8.58 4.53
N ASN A 62 -9.79 -9.40 4.69
CA ASN A 62 -8.48 -8.98 5.15
C ASN A 62 -7.51 -8.62 4.01
N GLN A 63 -7.96 -8.63 2.76
CA GLN A 63 -7.14 -8.28 1.61
C GLN A 63 -7.40 -6.86 1.14
N LEU A 64 -6.32 -6.16 0.80
CA LEU A 64 -6.32 -4.88 0.11
C LEU A 64 -5.63 -5.07 -1.23
N THR A 65 -6.37 -4.92 -2.32
CA THR A 65 -5.82 -4.97 -3.68
C THR A 65 -5.62 -3.55 -4.18
N LEU A 66 -4.40 -3.19 -4.55
CA LEU A 66 -4.08 -1.95 -5.27
C LEU A 66 -3.92 -2.27 -6.74
N THR A 67 -4.66 -1.56 -7.60
CA THR A 67 -4.58 -1.71 -9.06
C THR A 67 -3.95 -0.47 -9.67
N GLU A 68 -2.86 -0.68 -10.41
CA GLU A 68 -2.12 0.34 -11.15
C GLU A 68 -2.87 0.80 -12.41
N GLY A 69 -2.41 1.90 -13.02
CA GLY A 69 -2.99 2.43 -14.26
C GLY A 69 -2.91 1.48 -15.45
N ASP A 70 -1.98 0.52 -15.45
CA ASP A 70 -1.84 -0.52 -16.47
C ASP A 70 -2.63 -1.80 -16.17
N GLY A 71 -3.32 -1.85 -15.03
CA GLY A 71 -4.12 -2.99 -14.56
C GLY A 71 -3.33 -4.04 -13.77
N SER A 72 -2.02 -3.86 -13.57
CA SER A 72 -1.26 -4.72 -12.64
C SER A 72 -1.74 -4.52 -11.20
N GLN A 73 -1.56 -5.56 -10.37
CA GLN A 73 -2.15 -5.61 -9.03
C GLN A 73 -1.13 -6.01 -7.96
N ASP A 74 -1.15 -5.27 -6.86
CA ASP A 74 -0.49 -5.61 -5.60
C ASP A 74 -1.54 -6.00 -4.56
N ILE A 75 -1.41 -7.19 -3.98
CA ILE A 75 -2.37 -7.73 -3.01
C ILE A 75 -1.71 -7.78 -1.63
N TYR A 76 -2.17 -6.91 -0.74
CA TYR A 76 -1.69 -6.83 0.64
C TYR A 76 -2.63 -7.57 1.59
N THR A 77 -2.07 -8.16 2.64
CA THR A 77 -2.82 -8.82 3.72
C THR A 77 -2.78 -7.96 4.99
N LYS A 78 -3.95 -7.68 5.54
CA LYS A 78 -4.11 -6.97 6.81
C LYS A 78 -3.56 -7.79 7.98
N GLN A 79 -2.77 -7.14 8.83
CA GLN A 79 -2.21 -7.70 10.07
C GLN A 79 -3.06 -7.34 11.30
#